data_AF-A0A1X1BC99-F1
#
_entry.id   AF-A0A1X1BC99-F1
#
_cell.length_a   1.000
_cell.length_b   1.000
_cell.length_c   1.000
_cell.angle_alpha   90.00
_cell.angle_beta   90.00
_cell.angle_gamma   90.00
#
_symmetry.space_group_name_H-M   'P 1'
#
loop_
_entity.id
_entity.type
_entity.pdbx_description
1 polymer ?
#
loop_
_entity_poly.entity_id
_entity_poly.type
_entity_poly.pdbx_seq_one_letter_code
_entity_poly.pdbx_strand_id
1 'polypeptide(L)'
;MGNNTATATAVEAQLLHLDPADLIVDENVRTDTAGYAELLATLATDGVLQPLLGDRAPDGTLTIRDGQLRTLAAREIGLASVPVYVRGVHEADTTDRTRRRIVEQVNANKYRVPLKLSEEAAAVEQLSLTGMSATKIAKELHVGKPKVDAALATARSANARSAMDQNNLTLEQGAVLAQYDDDPQALHELLAAVAQGRFNHKAAELGQNPDKRRAIREKTAELTAQGYTVYLARPMGREGINAQELRLLEDSAGNVVTEHSVDPQYLRALVRGKSHSAWLDADGTEVDDDLIDWELDGEDPEEDLEPAEGLSDPRKLTQTILWTAEVEWWHNDTDAENLRYRTYRSHSESVDGTQGSDEEEEAERQARQMTRALNLLAEAAQTVRREKVREVLARKTLPKGTSSAVAKFLAMTMWFNHDLYKISRQAGSTKKIAEELLGENPMEAVAAATGERALIVALAITMAGHEADLPKDAWRGGPEYYPSVGQGRTRYLEFLTETFDYVLSDVEKVIAGTMTAEQIDIS
;
A
#
# COMPACT_ATOMS: atom_id res chain seq x y z
N MET A 1 40.74 -6.92 16.09
CA MET A 1 39.82 -6.15 16.95
C MET A 1 40.44 -4.78 17.17
N GLY A 2 40.05 -3.79 16.36
CA GLY A 2 40.47 -2.40 16.54
C GLY A 2 39.47 -1.71 17.46
N ASN A 3 39.89 -1.41 18.69
CA ASN A 3 39.08 -0.65 19.64
C ASN A 3 38.90 0.77 19.12
N ASN A 4 37.70 1.09 18.65
CA ASN A 4 37.31 2.45 18.31
C ASN A 4 36.85 3.15 19.60
N THR A 5 37.79 3.47 20.47
CA THR A 5 37.52 4.26 21.68
C THR A 5 37.47 5.72 21.27
N ALA A 6 36.32 6.18 20.79
CA ALA A 6 36.02 7.60 20.77
C ALA A 6 35.91 8.06 22.23
N THR A 7 36.96 8.67 22.74
CA THR A 7 36.99 9.26 24.07
C THR A 7 35.97 10.39 24.09
N ALA A 8 34.81 10.17 24.73
CA ALA A 8 33.87 11.24 25.02
C ALA A 8 34.60 12.24 25.92
N THR A 9 34.87 13.44 25.41
CA THR A 9 35.44 14.54 26.17
C THR A 9 34.53 14.80 27.37
N ALA A 10 35.05 14.65 28.59
CA ALA A 10 34.28 14.85 29.80
C ALA A 10 33.87 16.33 29.89
N VAL A 11 32.64 16.61 29.49
CA VAL A 11 31.99 17.90 29.74
C VAL A 11 31.77 17.98 31.24
N GLU A 12 32.30 19.01 31.91
CA GLU A 12 31.98 19.26 33.32
C GLU A 12 30.46 19.31 33.48
N ALA A 13 29.91 18.39 34.26
CA ALA A 13 28.49 18.29 34.51
C ALA A 13 28.23 18.30 36.01
N GLN A 14 27.21 19.02 36.44
CA GLN A 14 26.90 19.26 37.86
C GLN A 14 25.43 18.97 38.12
N LEU A 15 25.12 18.36 39.27
CA LEU A 15 23.74 18.23 39.76
C LEU A 15 23.41 19.46 40.61
N LEU A 16 22.45 20.26 40.18
CA LEU A 16 21.99 21.48 40.85
C LEU A 16 20.53 21.34 41.28
N HIS A 17 20.13 22.06 42.32
CA HIS A 17 18.74 22.19 42.75
C HIS A 17 18.26 23.59 42.39
N LEU A 18 17.31 23.70 41.47
CA LEU A 18 16.89 24.96 40.87
C LEU A 18 15.38 25.17 40.99
N ASP A 19 14.93 26.42 41.02
CA ASP A 19 13.50 26.74 40.97
C ASP A 19 12.95 26.37 39.57
N PRO A 20 11.89 25.55 39.47
CA PRO A 20 11.31 25.19 38.19
C PRO A 20 10.79 26.40 37.40
N ALA A 21 10.46 27.54 38.03
CA ALA A 21 10.07 28.77 37.35
C ALA A 21 11.20 29.40 36.51
N ASP A 22 12.45 29.23 36.94
CA ASP A 22 13.64 29.81 36.28
C ASP A 22 14.14 28.98 35.09
N LEU A 23 13.55 27.79 34.87
CA LEU A 23 13.99 26.84 33.83
C LEU A 23 13.34 27.13 32.46
N ILE A 24 14.12 27.23 31.38
CA ILE A 24 13.52 27.29 30.04
C ILE A 24 13.28 25.87 29.53
N VAL A 25 12.04 25.54 29.18
CA VAL A 25 11.70 24.25 28.58
C VAL A 25 11.86 24.35 27.07
N ASP A 26 12.68 23.47 26.50
CA ASP A 26 12.92 23.45 25.05
C ASP A 26 11.73 22.82 24.29
N GLU A 27 11.70 23.03 22.98
CA GLU A 27 10.72 22.41 22.09
C GLU A 27 10.90 20.88 22.07
N ASN A 28 9.79 20.15 22.15
CA ASN A 28 9.78 18.70 22.27
C ASN A 28 9.08 18.03 21.08
N VAL A 29 9.65 16.92 20.63
CA VAL A 29 9.12 16.10 19.54
C VAL A 29 7.86 15.33 19.90
N ARG A 30 7.56 15.15 21.19
CA ARG A 30 6.36 14.46 21.68
C ARG A 30 5.22 15.45 21.91
N THR A 31 4.03 15.11 21.41
CA THR A 31 2.82 15.93 21.53
C THR A 31 1.80 15.37 22.52
N ASP A 32 1.90 14.08 22.87
CA ASP A 32 1.01 13.40 23.81
C ASP A 32 1.33 13.67 25.29
N THR A 33 0.29 13.98 26.08
CA THR A 33 0.34 14.26 27.52
C THR A 33 -0.29 13.16 28.40
N ALA A 34 -0.48 11.94 27.87
CA ALA A 34 -1.01 10.81 28.63
C ALA A 34 -0.27 10.57 29.97
N GLY A 35 -1.02 10.35 31.06
CA GLY A 35 -0.49 10.10 32.41
C GLY A 35 -0.17 11.36 33.25
N TYR A 36 -0.48 12.57 32.75
CA TYR A 36 -0.16 13.83 33.45
C TYR A 36 -0.82 13.97 34.83
N ALA A 37 -2.07 13.52 34.99
CA ALA A 37 -2.78 13.60 36.28
C ALA A 37 -2.13 12.72 37.38
N GLU A 38 -1.69 11.52 37.01
CA GLU A 38 -0.99 10.59 37.93
C GLU A 38 0.41 11.12 38.28
N LEU A 39 1.08 11.74 37.31
CA LEU A 39 2.35 12.44 37.52
C LEU A 39 2.19 13.58 38.54
N LEU A 40 1.14 14.39 38.44
CA LEU A 40 0.88 15.47 39.41
C LEU A 40 0.70 14.93 40.84
N ALA A 41 -0.08 13.86 41.01
CA ALA A 41 -0.29 13.23 42.32
C ALA A 41 1.01 12.67 42.93
N THR A 42 1.88 12.11 42.08
CA THR A 42 3.17 11.55 42.50
C THR A 42 4.14 12.66 42.90
N LEU A 43 4.25 13.73 42.11
CA LEU A 43 5.12 14.87 42.42
C LEU A 43 4.70 15.63 43.67
N ALA A 44 3.40 15.68 43.98
CA ALA A 44 2.90 16.29 45.21
C ALA A 44 3.35 15.51 46.47
N THR A 45 3.58 14.20 46.33
CA THR A 45 3.95 13.31 47.44
C THR A 45 5.47 13.17 47.58
N ASP A 46 6.15 12.87 46.47
CA ASP A 46 7.56 12.46 46.46
C ASP A 46 8.51 13.53 45.89
N GLY A 47 7.97 14.62 45.34
CA GLY A 47 8.73 15.60 44.57
C GLY A 47 9.31 15.01 43.28
N VAL A 48 10.31 15.68 42.71
CA VAL A 48 11.00 15.19 41.51
C VAL A 48 12.19 14.34 41.93
N LEU A 49 12.03 13.01 41.91
CA LEU A 49 13.10 12.06 42.31
C LEU A 49 14.16 11.84 41.24
N GLN A 50 13.75 11.81 39.96
CA GLN A 50 14.68 11.61 38.85
C GLN A 50 15.12 12.98 38.32
N PRO A 51 16.43 13.30 38.34
CA PRO A 51 16.93 14.59 37.87
C PRO A 51 16.48 14.93 36.45
N LEU A 52 16.21 16.21 36.23
CA LEU A 52 16.03 16.80 34.89
C LEU A 52 17.38 16.88 34.19
N LEU A 53 17.42 16.83 32.87
CA LEU A 53 18.65 17.09 32.10
C LEU A 53 18.57 18.48 31.49
N GLY A 54 19.57 19.32 31.74
CA GLY A 54 19.65 20.66 31.15
C GLY A 54 21.04 20.97 30.62
N ASP A 55 21.10 21.90 29.67
CA ASP A 55 22.34 22.45 29.14
C ASP A 55 22.41 23.93 29.49
N ARG A 56 23.61 24.39 29.90
CA ARG A 56 23.86 25.81 30.17
C ARG A 56 24.40 26.49 28.91
N ALA A 57 23.73 27.53 28.46
CA ALA A 57 24.18 28.37 27.36
C ALA A 57 25.28 29.36 27.81
N PRO A 58 26.06 29.94 26.86
CA PRO A 58 27.16 30.86 27.18
C PRO A 58 26.73 32.12 27.95
N ASP A 59 25.47 32.53 27.79
CA ASP A 59 24.83 33.66 28.49
C ASP A 59 24.35 33.31 29.91
N GLY A 60 24.55 32.05 30.35
CA GLY A 60 24.11 31.55 31.64
C GLY A 60 22.69 30.99 31.67
N THR A 61 21.95 31.08 30.56
CA THR A 61 20.58 30.56 30.44
C THR A 61 20.57 29.03 30.55
N LEU A 62 19.63 28.48 31.31
CA LEU A 62 19.49 27.03 31.49
C LEU A 62 18.29 26.49 30.71
N THR A 63 18.56 25.61 29.74
CA THR A 63 17.52 25.00 28.91
C THR A 63 17.38 23.52 29.24
N ILE A 64 16.17 23.09 29.62
CA ILE A 64 15.84 21.70 29.96
C ILE A 64 15.60 20.90 28.68
N ARG A 65 16.31 19.77 28.58
CA ARG A 65 16.26 18.83 27.45
C ARG A 65 15.50 17.54 27.74
N ASP A 66 15.58 17.04 28.98
CA ASP A 66 14.81 15.87 29.45
C ASP A 66 14.03 16.24 30.70
N GLY A 67 12.73 15.90 30.71
CA GLY A 67 11.83 16.14 31.84
C GLY A 67 10.92 17.37 31.70
N GLN A 68 10.50 17.71 30.48
CA GLN A 68 9.48 18.74 30.24
C GLN A 68 8.23 18.54 31.11
N LEU A 69 7.59 17.37 31.05
CA LEU A 69 6.36 17.11 31.82
C LEU A 69 6.60 17.23 33.34
N ARG A 70 7.76 16.79 33.84
CA ARG A 70 8.16 16.96 35.25
C ARG A 70 8.36 18.43 35.61
N THR A 71 8.89 19.25 34.70
CA THR A 71 9.09 20.69 34.91
C THR A 71 7.75 21.43 34.93
N LEU A 72 6.85 21.11 34.00
CA LEU A 72 5.50 21.70 33.95
C LEU A 72 4.68 21.30 35.18
N ALA A 73 4.68 20.02 35.55
CA ALA A 73 4.00 19.53 36.75
C ALA A 73 4.57 20.14 38.03
N ALA A 74 5.90 20.30 38.14
CA ALA A 74 6.53 20.95 39.30
C ALA A 74 6.13 22.43 39.43
N ARG A 75 5.97 23.15 38.31
CA ARG A 75 5.46 24.53 38.30
C ARG A 75 4.01 24.59 38.74
N GLU A 76 3.19 23.68 38.23
CA GLU A 76 1.76 23.63 38.54
C GLU A 76 1.49 23.33 40.02
N ILE A 77 2.31 22.46 40.63
CA ILE A 77 2.23 22.12 42.06
C ILE A 77 2.91 23.18 42.94
N GLY A 78 3.75 24.05 42.37
CA GLY A 78 4.48 25.08 43.10
C GLY A 78 5.66 24.54 43.91
N LEU A 79 6.38 23.54 43.40
CA LEU A 79 7.59 23.04 44.05
C LEU A 79 8.69 24.12 44.07
N ALA A 80 9.29 24.37 45.23
CA ALA A 80 10.34 25.38 45.39
C ALA A 80 11.70 24.98 44.78
N SER A 81 11.91 23.70 44.50
CA SER A 81 13.18 23.21 43.96
C SER A 81 13.02 21.87 43.24
N VAL A 82 13.74 21.69 42.14
CA VAL A 82 13.86 20.44 41.39
C VAL A 82 15.34 20.09 41.14
N PRO A 83 15.74 18.81 41.18
CA PRO A 83 17.09 18.39 40.82
C PRO A 83 17.30 18.43 39.30
N VAL A 84 18.38 19.07 38.86
CA VAL A 84 18.76 19.25 37.46
C VAL A 84 20.22 18.89 37.26
N TYR A 85 20.47 17.90 36.41
CA TYR A 85 21.80 17.58 35.91
C TYR A 85 22.14 18.52 34.76
N VAL A 86 23.09 19.42 34.99
CA VAL A 86 23.49 20.47 34.06
C VAL A 86 24.78 20.08 33.35
N ARG A 87 24.74 19.99 32.02
CA ARG A 87 25.93 19.82 31.19
C ARG A 87 26.55 21.19 30.88
N GLY A 88 27.88 21.26 30.91
CA GLY A 88 28.66 22.46 30.64
C GLY A 88 28.47 23.06 29.24
N VAL A 89 28.99 24.28 29.07
CA VAL A 89 28.79 25.13 27.88
C VAL A 89 29.29 24.42 26.62
N HIS A 90 28.41 24.22 25.65
CA HIS A 90 28.76 23.77 24.31
C HIS A 90 28.79 24.98 23.36
N GLU A 91 29.96 25.33 22.82
CA GLU A 91 30.15 26.28 21.71
C GLU A 91 29.68 25.71 20.36
N ALA A 92 28.48 25.15 20.33
CA ALA A 92 27.86 24.69 19.09
C ALA A 92 26.94 25.79 18.56
N ASP A 93 26.97 26.03 17.24
CA ASP A 93 25.98 26.88 16.57
C ASP A 93 24.56 26.36 16.87
N THR A 94 23.58 27.26 16.86
CA THR A 94 22.15 27.02 17.05
C THR A 94 21.62 25.80 16.27
N THR A 95 22.10 25.61 15.03
CA THR A 95 21.75 24.45 14.20
C THR A 95 22.25 23.13 14.78
N ASP A 96 23.50 23.08 15.25
CA ASP A 96 24.10 21.88 15.84
C ASP A 96 23.47 21.55 17.21
N ARG A 97 23.10 22.58 17.97
CA ARG A 97 22.31 22.41 19.20
C ARG A 97 20.96 21.75 18.89
N THR A 98 20.25 22.22 17.86
CA THR A 98 18.95 21.68 17.44
C THR A 98 19.06 20.23 16.99
N ARG A 99 20.05 19.90 16.14
CA ARG A 99 20.33 18.52 15.70
C ARG A 99 20.54 17.58 16.89
N ARG A 100 21.45 17.96 17.80
CA ARG A 100 21.78 17.14 18.96
C ARG A 100 20.57 16.95 19.88
N ARG A 101 19.77 18.01 20.08
CA ARG A 101 18.52 17.94 20.86
C ARG A 101 17.59 16.86 20.32
N ILE A 102 17.29 16.90 19.02
CA ILE A 102 16.36 15.95 18.38
C ILE A 102 16.91 14.51 18.44
N VAL A 103 18.20 14.31 18.12
CA VAL A 103 18.83 12.97 18.19
C VAL A 103 18.79 12.40 19.62
N GLU A 104 19.12 13.21 20.63
CA GLU A 104 19.07 12.79 22.04
C GLU A 104 17.63 12.44 22.47
N GLN A 105 16.64 13.24 22.08
CA GLN A 105 15.22 12.99 22.41
C GLN A 105 14.70 11.70 21.76
N VAL A 106 14.95 11.48 20.47
CA VAL A 106 14.52 10.26 19.76
C VAL A 106 15.20 9.02 20.37
N ASN A 107 16.52 9.08 20.59
CA ASN A 107 17.26 7.95 21.15
C ASN A 107 16.87 7.66 22.61
N ALA A 108 16.63 8.67 23.44
CA ALA A 108 16.20 8.48 24.83
C ALA A 108 14.81 7.83 24.92
N ASN A 109 13.88 8.22 24.05
CA ASN A 109 12.52 7.65 24.03
C ASN A 109 12.50 6.20 23.50
N LYS A 110 13.38 5.84 22.55
CA LYS A 110 13.51 4.46 22.04
C LYS A 110 13.65 3.40 23.13
N TYR A 111 14.27 3.74 24.26
CA TYR A 111 14.53 2.83 25.38
C TYR A 111 13.61 3.06 26.60
N ARG A 112 12.62 3.95 26.50
CA ARG A 112 11.61 4.22 27.54
C ARG A 112 10.22 3.86 27.01
N VAL A 113 9.46 4.87 26.60
CA VAL A 113 8.16 4.73 25.91
C VAL A 113 8.40 5.16 24.46
N PRO A 114 8.20 4.27 23.47
CA PRO A 114 8.40 4.60 22.07
C PRO A 114 7.56 5.80 21.64
N LEU A 115 8.14 6.66 20.80
CA LEU A 115 7.38 7.70 20.10
C LEU A 115 6.35 7.06 19.17
N LYS A 116 5.25 7.78 18.88
CA LYS A 116 4.38 7.38 17.77
C LYS A 116 5.19 7.42 16.48
N LEU A 117 4.83 6.60 15.49
CA LEU A 117 5.55 6.57 14.22
C LEU A 117 5.41 7.91 13.46
N SER A 118 4.29 8.62 13.63
CA SER A 118 4.12 10.00 13.12
C SER A 118 5.07 11.00 13.78
N GLU A 119 5.28 10.90 15.10
CA GLU A 119 6.25 11.71 15.85
C GLU A 119 7.70 11.36 15.45
N GLU A 120 8.00 10.09 15.19
CA GLU A 120 9.29 9.66 14.62
C GLU A 120 9.51 10.28 13.23
N ALA A 121 8.48 10.28 12.36
CA ALA A 121 8.53 10.91 11.06
C ALA A 121 8.78 12.43 11.14
N ALA A 122 8.08 13.13 12.04
CA ALA A 122 8.27 14.56 12.29
C ALA A 122 9.68 14.88 12.80
N ALA A 123 10.22 14.07 13.73
CA ALA A 123 11.59 14.25 14.22
C ALA A 123 12.63 14.05 13.11
N VAL A 124 12.45 13.06 12.24
CA VAL A 124 13.32 12.83 11.08
C VAL A 124 13.24 13.98 10.08
N GLU A 125 12.05 14.55 9.82
CA GLU A 125 11.87 15.74 8.98
C GLU A 125 12.61 16.95 9.56
N GLN A 126 12.47 17.23 10.86
CA GLN A 126 13.18 18.32 11.52
C GLN A 126 14.70 18.16 11.38
N LEU A 127 15.25 16.96 11.55
CA LEU A 127 16.67 16.69 11.33
C LEU A 127 17.08 16.98 9.88
N SER A 128 16.26 16.61 8.91
CA SER A 128 16.53 16.90 7.50
C SER A 128 16.52 18.40 7.19
N LEU A 129 15.61 19.18 7.80
CA LEU A 129 15.54 20.64 7.66
C LEU A 129 16.78 21.35 8.21
N THR A 130 17.48 20.74 9.18
CA THR A 130 18.78 21.28 9.61
C THR A 130 19.89 21.11 8.56
N GLY A 131 19.65 20.41 7.44
CA GLY A 131 20.65 20.11 6.42
C GLY A 131 21.36 18.77 6.59
N MET A 132 20.85 17.86 7.43
CA MET A 132 21.38 16.50 7.51
C MET A 132 20.87 15.64 6.34
N SER A 133 21.76 14.85 5.74
CA SER A 133 21.37 13.84 4.76
C SER A 133 20.73 12.61 5.42
N ALA A 134 19.85 11.89 4.70
CA ALA A 134 19.20 10.68 5.19
C ALA A 134 20.20 9.64 5.74
N THR A 135 21.35 9.47 5.07
CA THR A 135 22.43 8.57 5.53
C THR A 135 23.02 9.00 6.87
N LYS A 136 23.19 10.31 7.09
CA LYS A 136 23.71 10.83 8.37
C LYS A 136 22.67 10.66 9.48
N ILE A 137 21.40 10.94 9.19
CA ILE A 137 20.29 10.73 10.13
C ILE A 137 20.20 9.27 10.55
N ALA A 138 20.24 8.33 9.59
CA ALA A 138 20.21 6.90 9.86
C ALA A 138 21.33 6.45 10.82
N LYS A 139 22.54 6.99 10.63
CA LYS A 139 23.70 6.71 11.48
C LYS A 139 23.52 7.23 12.91
N GLU A 140 23.05 8.47 13.08
CA GLU A 140 22.87 9.12 14.39
C GLU A 140 21.70 8.52 15.20
N LEU A 141 20.63 8.09 14.53
CA LEU A 141 19.47 7.45 15.17
C LEU A 141 19.60 5.93 15.32
N HIS A 142 20.68 5.34 14.81
CA HIS A 142 20.90 3.90 14.78
C HIS A 142 19.71 3.13 14.19
N VAL A 143 19.24 3.57 13.01
CA VAL A 143 18.17 2.94 12.23
C VAL A 143 18.63 2.72 10.79
N GLY A 144 17.94 1.84 10.06
CA GLY A 144 18.24 1.61 8.63
C GLY A 144 17.90 2.83 7.78
N LYS A 145 18.71 3.10 6.74
CA LYS A 145 18.43 4.14 5.74
C LYS A 145 17.02 4.03 5.12
N PRO A 146 16.50 2.83 4.76
CA PRO A 146 15.14 2.70 4.22
C PRO A 146 14.06 3.22 5.17
N LYS A 147 14.22 3.01 6.49
CA LYS A 147 13.30 3.53 7.50
C LYS A 147 13.30 5.06 7.55
N VAL A 148 14.47 5.69 7.41
CA VAL A 148 14.61 7.16 7.35
C VAL A 148 13.98 7.71 6.08
N ASP A 149 14.21 7.07 4.94
CA ASP A 149 13.61 7.48 3.66
C ASP A 149 12.07 7.39 3.74
N ALA A 150 11.53 6.31 4.32
CA ALA A 150 10.11 6.13 4.55
C ALA A 150 9.52 7.17 5.53
N ALA A 151 10.25 7.50 6.60
CA ALA A 151 9.89 8.55 7.53
C ALA A 151 9.84 9.93 6.87
N LEU A 152 10.82 10.25 6.02
CA LEU A 152 10.84 11.52 5.27
C LEU A 152 9.70 11.60 4.25
N ALA A 153 9.38 10.50 3.56
CA ALA A 153 8.27 10.45 2.63
C ALA A 153 6.93 10.65 3.35
N THR A 154 6.72 9.92 4.44
CA THR A 154 5.55 10.07 5.31
C THR A 154 5.41 11.49 5.83
N ALA A 155 6.49 12.10 6.34
CA ALA A 155 6.41 13.39 7.01
C ALA A 155 5.96 14.53 6.08
N ARG A 156 6.23 14.43 4.78
CA ARG A 156 5.81 15.44 3.79
C ARG A 156 4.30 15.44 3.54
N SER A 157 3.60 14.38 3.94
CA SER A 157 2.16 14.21 3.75
C SER A 157 1.39 14.36 5.07
N ALA A 158 0.52 15.36 5.15
CA ALA A 158 -0.39 15.51 6.29
C ALA A 158 -1.41 14.36 6.36
N ASN A 159 -1.92 13.91 5.20
CA ASN A 159 -2.89 12.83 5.10
C ASN A 159 -2.29 11.49 5.55
N ALA A 160 -1.08 11.16 5.08
CA ALA A 160 -0.37 9.95 5.48
C ALA A 160 -0.09 9.93 6.99
N ARG A 161 0.39 11.04 7.57
CA ARG A 161 0.62 11.13 9.03
C ARG A 161 -0.67 10.87 9.82
N SER A 162 -1.77 11.53 9.45
CA SER A 162 -3.05 11.36 10.12
C SER A 162 -3.58 9.92 9.98
N ALA A 163 -3.49 9.36 8.78
CA ALA A 163 -3.94 8.00 8.52
C ALA A 163 -3.10 6.95 9.26
N MET A 164 -1.78 7.16 9.37
CA MET A 164 -0.89 6.29 10.15
C MET A 164 -1.28 6.23 11.63
N ASP A 165 -1.56 7.38 12.25
CA ASP A 165 -1.93 7.44 13.65
C ASP A 165 -3.29 6.77 13.92
N GLN A 166 -4.25 6.95 13.01
CA GLN A 166 -5.59 6.39 13.16
C GLN A 166 -5.63 4.87 12.92
N ASN A 167 -4.77 4.35 12.04
CA ASN A 167 -4.79 2.95 11.61
C ASN A 167 -3.57 2.14 12.07
N ASN A 168 -2.73 2.74 12.92
CA ASN A 168 -1.53 2.13 13.52
C ASN A 168 -0.58 1.53 12.47
N LEU A 169 -0.38 2.24 11.36
CA LEU A 169 0.39 1.81 10.19
C LEU A 169 1.90 1.98 10.39
N THR A 170 2.70 1.25 9.61
CA THR A 170 4.16 1.41 9.61
C THR A 170 4.62 2.62 8.79
N LEU A 171 5.87 3.06 8.97
CA LEU A 171 6.44 4.18 8.19
C LEU A 171 6.53 3.86 6.70
N GLU A 172 6.76 2.60 6.36
CA GLU A 172 6.78 2.13 4.97
C GLU A 172 5.39 2.23 4.34
N GLN A 173 4.33 1.87 5.08
CA GLN A 173 2.96 2.05 4.63
C GLN A 173 2.58 3.54 4.52
N GLY A 174 3.04 4.37 5.47
CA GLY A 174 2.90 5.83 5.38
C GLY A 174 3.57 6.43 4.15
N ALA A 175 4.77 5.94 3.79
CA ALA A 175 5.48 6.37 2.60
C ALA A 175 4.75 5.96 1.30
N VAL A 176 4.03 4.84 1.31
CA VAL A 176 3.16 4.44 0.21
C VAL A 176 1.92 5.34 0.14
N LEU A 177 1.27 5.63 1.27
CA LEU A 177 0.13 6.56 1.30
C LEU A 177 0.51 7.95 0.76
N ALA A 178 1.68 8.45 1.13
CA ALA A 178 2.17 9.76 0.66
C ALA A 178 2.35 9.85 -0.86
N GLN A 179 2.50 8.73 -1.57
CA GLN A 179 2.57 8.71 -3.05
C GLN A 179 1.20 8.98 -3.70
N TYR A 180 0.12 8.91 -2.92
CA TYR A 180 -1.26 9.02 -3.38
C TYR A 180 -2.00 10.20 -2.73
N ASP A 181 -1.27 11.19 -2.21
CA ASP A 181 -1.85 12.36 -1.54
C ASP A 181 -2.87 13.13 -2.39
N ASP A 182 -2.71 13.09 -3.72
CA ASP A 182 -3.58 13.73 -4.71
C ASP A 182 -4.64 12.78 -5.30
N ASP A 183 -4.78 11.57 -4.76
CA ASP A 183 -5.74 10.56 -5.18
C ASP A 183 -6.56 10.04 -3.98
N PRO A 184 -7.66 10.74 -3.63
CA PRO A 184 -8.52 10.37 -2.49
C PRO A 184 -9.10 8.96 -2.60
N GLN A 185 -9.36 8.47 -3.82
CA GLN A 185 -9.89 7.13 -4.04
C GLN A 185 -8.83 6.07 -3.76
N ALA A 186 -7.62 6.23 -4.26
CA ALA A 186 -6.51 5.34 -3.95
C ALA A 186 -6.20 5.31 -2.44
N LEU A 187 -6.23 6.46 -1.76
CA LEU A 187 -6.09 6.52 -0.31
C LEU A 187 -7.20 5.75 0.41
N HIS A 188 -8.46 5.91 -0.01
CA HIS A 188 -9.58 5.18 0.56
C HIS A 188 -9.42 3.66 0.38
N GLU A 189 -9.07 3.19 -0.82
CA GLU A 189 -8.84 1.78 -1.10
C GLU A 189 -7.69 1.19 -0.28
N LEU A 190 -6.58 1.93 -0.15
CA LEU A 190 -5.43 1.51 0.66
C LEU A 190 -5.81 1.35 2.14
N LEU A 191 -6.55 2.31 2.70
CA LEU A 191 -7.00 2.26 4.08
C LEU A 191 -8.02 1.14 4.32
N ALA A 192 -8.95 0.92 3.38
CA ALA A 192 -9.87 -0.22 3.44
C ALA A 192 -9.10 -1.56 3.44
N ALA A 193 -8.00 -1.65 2.69
CA ALA A 193 -7.16 -2.84 2.63
C ALA A 193 -6.37 -3.12 3.92
N VAL A 194 -6.17 -2.12 4.79
CA VAL A 194 -5.47 -2.29 6.08
C VAL A 194 -6.20 -3.28 6.98
N ALA A 195 -7.53 -3.11 7.12
CA ALA A 195 -8.36 -3.96 7.98
C ALA A 195 -8.32 -5.45 7.59
N GLN A 196 -7.96 -5.72 6.33
CA GLN A 196 -7.90 -7.05 5.75
C GLN A 196 -6.47 -7.59 5.68
N GLY A 197 -5.46 -6.83 6.12
CA GLY A 197 -4.05 -7.19 5.99
C GLY A 197 -3.52 -7.15 4.54
N ARG A 198 -4.24 -6.51 3.63
CA ARG A 198 -3.99 -6.52 2.17
C ARG A 198 -3.40 -5.21 1.64
N PHE A 199 -2.88 -4.35 2.51
CA PHE A 199 -2.33 -3.06 2.13
C PHE A 199 -1.30 -3.15 1.00
N ASN A 200 -0.31 -4.05 1.12
CA ASN A 200 0.74 -4.20 0.11
C ASN A 200 0.19 -4.74 -1.23
N HIS A 201 -0.80 -5.64 -1.17
CA HIS A 201 -1.50 -6.10 -2.37
C HIS A 201 -2.20 -4.97 -3.09
N LYS A 202 -2.98 -4.17 -2.36
CA LYS A 202 -3.68 -3.03 -2.92
C LYS A 202 -2.71 -1.97 -3.47
N ALA A 203 -1.61 -1.70 -2.77
CA ALA A 203 -0.57 -0.79 -3.24
C ALA A 203 0.06 -1.26 -4.57
N ALA A 204 0.37 -2.56 -4.69
CA ALA A 204 0.88 -3.14 -5.92
C ALA A 204 -0.16 -3.07 -7.05
N GLU A 205 -1.43 -3.37 -6.75
CA GLU A 205 -2.56 -3.27 -7.68
C GLU A 205 -2.73 -1.86 -8.26
N LEU A 206 -2.73 -0.86 -7.37
CA LEU A 206 -2.82 0.54 -7.73
C LEU A 206 -1.63 0.98 -8.61
N GLY A 207 -0.43 0.46 -8.33
CA GLY A 207 0.76 0.71 -9.13
C GLY A 207 0.71 0.15 -10.55
N GLN A 208 -0.08 -0.90 -10.81
CA GLN A 208 -0.18 -1.52 -12.13
C GLN A 208 -1.05 -0.75 -13.13
N ASN A 209 -1.98 0.10 -12.65
CA ASN A 209 -2.93 0.81 -13.51
C ASN A 209 -2.89 2.34 -13.31
N PRO A 210 -1.76 3.01 -13.62
CA PRO A 210 -1.67 4.46 -13.48
C PRO A 210 -2.66 5.21 -14.38
N ASP A 211 -2.93 4.72 -15.59
CA ASP A 211 -3.86 5.35 -16.53
C ASP A 211 -5.33 5.26 -16.05
N LYS A 212 -5.74 4.11 -15.49
CA LYS A 212 -7.05 3.96 -14.83
C LYS A 212 -7.27 5.02 -13.78
N ARG A 213 -6.30 5.17 -12.87
CA ARG A 213 -6.37 6.16 -11.78
C ARG A 213 -6.38 7.58 -12.31
N ARG A 214 -5.56 7.88 -13.33
CA ARG A 214 -5.55 9.19 -13.97
C ARG A 214 -6.94 9.54 -14.49
N ALA A 215 -7.58 8.65 -15.27
CA ALA A 215 -8.91 8.87 -15.80
C ALA A 215 -9.95 9.10 -14.70
N ILE A 216 -9.96 8.25 -13.67
CA ILE A 216 -10.86 8.37 -12.52
C ILE A 216 -10.66 9.71 -11.79
N ARG A 217 -9.41 10.07 -11.51
CA ARG A 217 -9.07 11.29 -10.77
C ARG A 217 -9.44 12.55 -11.54
N GLU A 218 -9.16 12.59 -12.84
CA GLU A 218 -9.51 13.71 -13.72
C GLU A 218 -11.04 13.89 -13.76
N LYS A 219 -11.79 12.81 -13.94
CA LYS A 219 -13.26 12.88 -13.96
C LYS A 219 -13.85 13.23 -12.59
N THR A 220 -13.27 12.73 -11.51
CA THR A 220 -13.66 13.09 -10.14
C THR A 220 -13.45 14.58 -9.88
N ALA A 221 -12.31 15.14 -10.30
CA ALA A 221 -12.03 16.57 -10.19
C ALA A 221 -13.00 17.40 -11.03
N GLU A 222 -13.32 16.97 -12.25
CA GLU A 222 -14.31 17.61 -13.12
C GLU A 222 -15.70 17.67 -12.46
N LEU A 223 -16.22 16.54 -11.98
CA LEU A 223 -17.54 16.45 -11.34
C LEU A 223 -17.59 17.25 -10.03
N THR A 224 -16.50 17.23 -9.25
CA THR A 224 -16.39 18.03 -8.02
C THR A 224 -16.40 19.52 -8.34
N ALA A 225 -15.72 19.96 -9.41
CA ALA A 225 -15.73 21.35 -9.86
C ALA A 225 -17.12 21.80 -10.37
N GLN A 226 -17.91 20.86 -10.91
CA GLN A 226 -19.32 21.08 -11.27
C GLN A 226 -20.27 21.12 -10.05
N GLY A 227 -19.76 20.85 -8.84
CA GLY A 227 -20.51 20.88 -7.58
C GLY A 227 -21.18 19.56 -7.20
N TYR A 228 -20.95 18.48 -7.94
CA TYR A 228 -21.45 17.15 -7.58
C TYR A 228 -20.67 16.58 -6.41
N THR A 229 -21.36 15.83 -5.56
CA THR A 229 -20.71 15.02 -4.52
C THR A 229 -20.34 13.66 -5.12
N VAL A 230 -19.05 13.33 -5.08
CA VAL A 230 -18.50 12.07 -5.62
C VAL A 230 -18.24 11.07 -4.50
N TYR A 231 -18.74 9.85 -4.65
CA TYR A 231 -18.45 8.72 -3.78
C TYR A 231 -17.08 8.11 -4.09
N LEU A 232 -16.35 7.73 -3.03
CA LEU A 232 -15.05 7.07 -3.13
C LEU A 232 -15.16 5.54 -3.26
N ALA A 233 -16.32 4.99 -2.96
CA ALA A 233 -16.64 3.57 -3.07
C ALA A 233 -18.14 3.40 -3.28
N ARG A 234 -18.55 2.20 -3.71
CA ARG A 234 -19.98 1.87 -3.85
C ARG A 234 -20.69 2.06 -2.50
N PRO A 235 -21.82 2.80 -2.45
CA PRO A 235 -22.52 3.06 -1.19
C PRO A 235 -23.13 1.75 -0.66
N MET A 236 -22.46 1.16 0.33
CA MET A 236 -22.85 -0.09 1.00
C MET A 236 -23.14 0.20 2.48
N GLY A 237 -23.92 -0.66 3.15
CA GLY A 237 -24.16 -0.53 4.59
C GLY A 237 -24.92 0.76 4.97
N ARG A 238 -24.51 1.45 6.04
CA ARG A 238 -25.26 2.58 6.65
C ARG A 238 -25.35 3.82 5.73
N GLU A 239 -24.35 4.05 4.89
CA GLU A 239 -24.35 5.11 3.86
C GLU A 239 -25.19 4.71 2.63
N GLY A 240 -25.40 3.41 2.42
CA GLY A 240 -26.19 2.86 1.31
C GLY A 240 -27.65 2.56 1.64
N ILE A 241 -28.13 2.78 2.86
CA ILE A 241 -29.51 2.38 3.26
C ILE A 241 -30.56 3.05 2.35
N ASN A 242 -30.30 4.26 1.88
CA ASN A 242 -31.21 5.01 1.00
C ASN A 242 -30.60 5.33 -0.38
N ALA A 243 -29.36 4.92 -0.65
CA ALA A 243 -28.70 5.19 -1.92
C ALA A 243 -29.13 4.15 -2.97
N GLN A 244 -29.77 4.60 -4.04
CA GLN A 244 -30.22 3.76 -5.14
C GLN A 244 -29.58 4.18 -6.46
N GLU A 245 -29.16 3.19 -7.23
CA GLU A 245 -28.55 3.44 -8.54
C GLU A 245 -29.59 4.04 -9.49
N LEU A 246 -29.29 5.20 -10.08
CA LEU A 246 -30.26 6.03 -10.81
C LEU A 246 -30.88 5.29 -11.99
N ARG A 247 -30.09 4.46 -12.68
CA ARG A 247 -30.57 3.64 -13.82
C ARG A 247 -31.66 2.63 -13.45
N LEU A 248 -31.82 2.33 -12.16
CA LEU A 248 -32.84 1.41 -11.65
C LEU A 248 -34.14 2.14 -11.28
N LEU A 249 -34.18 3.46 -11.38
CA LEU A 249 -35.29 4.30 -10.94
C LEU A 249 -36.12 4.81 -12.12
N GLU A 250 -37.42 4.93 -11.88
CA GLU A 250 -38.40 5.58 -12.74
C GLU A 250 -39.16 6.66 -11.98
N ASP A 251 -39.60 7.69 -12.71
CA ASP A 251 -40.45 8.73 -12.17
C ASP A 251 -41.91 8.24 -11.98
N SER A 252 -42.77 9.07 -11.39
CA SER A 252 -44.18 8.74 -11.19
C SER A 252 -44.99 8.50 -12.48
N ALA A 253 -44.46 8.90 -13.64
CA ALA A 253 -45.04 8.68 -14.96
C ALA A 253 -44.46 7.44 -15.67
N GLY A 254 -43.49 6.74 -15.06
CA GLY A 254 -42.82 5.56 -15.61
C GLY A 254 -41.66 5.87 -16.57
N ASN A 255 -41.17 7.12 -16.60
CA ASN A 255 -40.00 7.49 -17.41
C ASN A 255 -38.70 7.14 -16.69
N VAL A 256 -37.67 6.79 -17.46
CA VAL A 256 -36.33 6.55 -16.92
C VAL A 256 -35.75 7.85 -16.39
N VAL A 257 -35.25 7.79 -15.15
CA VAL A 257 -34.62 8.92 -14.48
C VAL A 257 -33.18 9.07 -14.97
N THR A 258 -32.78 10.30 -15.27
CA THR A 258 -31.42 10.69 -15.64
C THR A 258 -30.89 11.75 -14.67
N GLU A 259 -29.59 12.00 -14.67
CA GLU A 259 -28.94 13.01 -13.82
C GLU A 259 -29.50 14.42 -14.03
N HIS A 260 -30.12 14.67 -15.19
CA HIS A 260 -30.75 15.95 -15.54
C HIS A 260 -32.21 16.06 -15.07
N SER A 261 -32.84 14.95 -14.64
CA SER A 261 -34.26 14.90 -14.27
C SER A 261 -34.52 14.87 -12.78
N VAL A 262 -33.47 14.93 -11.95
CA VAL A 262 -33.56 14.93 -10.47
C VAL A 262 -32.86 16.16 -9.90
N ASP A 263 -33.15 16.49 -8.64
CA ASP A 263 -32.46 17.56 -7.94
C ASP A 263 -30.99 17.15 -7.67
N PRO A 264 -30.00 17.97 -8.12
CA PRO A 264 -28.59 17.71 -7.86
C PRO A 264 -28.23 17.51 -6.38
N GLN A 265 -29.04 18.02 -5.43
CA GLN A 265 -28.78 17.84 -4.00
C GLN A 265 -28.85 16.37 -3.55
N TYR A 266 -29.66 15.55 -4.22
CA TYR A 266 -29.81 14.12 -3.93
C TYR A 266 -28.92 13.23 -4.80
N LEU A 267 -28.32 13.81 -5.83
CA LEU A 267 -27.50 13.11 -6.79
C LEU A 267 -26.06 12.91 -6.29
N ARG A 268 -25.52 11.71 -6.47
CA ARG A 268 -24.16 11.32 -6.11
C ARG A 268 -23.52 10.60 -7.27
N ALA A 269 -22.31 11.01 -7.65
CA ALA A 269 -21.55 10.33 -8.70
C ALA A 269 -20.61 9.29 -8.08
N LEU A 270 -20.48 8.12 -8.69
CA LEU A 270 -19.42 7.17 -8.44
C LEU A 270 -18.61 7.03 -9.73
N VAL A 271 -17.33 7.38 -9.69
CA VAL A 271 -16.45 7.32 -10.86
C VAL A 271 -15.69 6.01 -10.87
N ARG A 272 -15.71 5.31 -12.00
CA ARG A 272 -15.03 4.02 -12.19
C ARG A 272 -14.16 4.05 -13.43
N GLY A 273 -13.17 3.16 -13.47
CA GLY A 273 -12.30 3.03 -14.61
C GLY A 273 -12.83 1.98 -15.55
N LYS A 274 -13.17 2.37 -16.77
CA LYS A 274 -13.59 1.44 -17.82
C LYS A 274 -12.50 1.36 -18.86
N SER A 275 -11.93 0.17 -19.02
CA SER A 275 -10.98 -0.05 -20.11
C SER A 275 -11.70 -0.40 -21.40
N HIS A 276 -11.18 0.01 -22.54
CA HIS A 276 -11.60 -0.49 -23.86
C HIS A 276 -10.38 -0.77 -24.72
N SER A 277 -10.53 -1.66 -25.70
CA SER A 277 -9.55 -1.81 -26.76
C SER A 277 -9.56 -0.55 -27.62
N ALA A 278 -8.39 -0.11 -28.05
CA ALA A 278 -8.23 1.02 -28.93
C ALA A 278 -7.16 0.70 -29.97
N TRP A 279 -7.30 1.26 -31.17
CA TRP A 279 -6.31 1.18 -32.22
C TRP A 279 -5.66 2.53 -32.39
N LEU A 280 -4.36 2.60 -32.16
CA LEU A 280 -3.61 3.84 -32.25
C LEU A 280 -2.86 3.94 -33.57
N ASP A 281 -2.95 5.11 -34.20
CA ASP A 281 -2.08 5.45 -35.32
C ASP A 281 -0.61 5.63 -34.88
N ALA A 282 0.28 5.90 -35.84
CA ALA A 282 1.71 6.10 -35.57
C ALA A 282 2.02 7.29 -34.65
N ASP A 283 1.09 8.25 -34.54
CA ASP A 283 1.19 9.43 -33.68
C ASP A 283 0.58 9.18 -32.28
N GLY A 284 -0.04 8.02 -32.07
CA GLY A 284 -0.68 7.63 -30.81
C GLY A 284 -2.13 8.12 -30.67
N THR A 285 -2.76 8.56 -31.75
CA THR A 285 -4.17 8.98 -31.78
C THR A 285 -5.07 7.76 -31.94
N GLU A 286 -6.14 7.69 -31.14
CA GLU A 286 -7.15 6.65 -31.29
C GLU A 286 -7.93 6.82 -32.60
N VAL A 287 -8.00 5.73 -33.37
CA VAL A 287 -8.79 5.61 -34.59
C VAL A 287 -10.08 4.89 -34.24
N ASP A 288 -11.22 5.47 -34.63
CA ASP A 288 -12.53 4.87 -34.49
C ASP A 288 -12.59 3.55 -35.27
N ASP A 289 -13.13 2.48 -34.67
CA ASP A 289 -13.25 1.16 -35.29
C ASP A 289 -13.99 1.22 -36.64
N ASP A 290 -14.95 2.14 -36.80
CA ASP A 290 -15.70 2.35 -38.05
C ASP A 290 -14.86 3.00 -39.17
N LEU A 291 -13.69 3.54 -38.83
CA LEU A 291 -12.73 4.17 -39.75
C LEU A 291 -11.54 3.26 -40.07
N ILE A 292 -11.61 1.97 -39.71
CA ILE A 292 -10.56 0.97 -39.96
C ILE A 292 -11.02 0.02 -41.07
N ASP A 293 -10.12 -0.23 -42.03
CA ASP A 293 -10.38 -1.17 -43.11
C ASP A 293 -10.15 -2.62 -42.65
N TRP A 294 -11.16 -3.18 -41.98
CA TRP A 294 -11.12 -4.56 -41.44
C TRP A 294 -11.01 -5.64 -42.53
N GLU A 295 -11.26 -5.33 -43.81
CA GLU A 295 -11.03 -6.30 -44.91
C GLU A 295 -9.54 -6.68 -45.02
N LEU A 296 -8.64 -5.84 -44.49
CA LEU A 296 -7.19 -6.05 -44.48
C LEU A 296 -6.67 -6.85 -43.26
N ASP A 297 -7.53 -7.24 -42.31
CA ASP A 297 -7.16 -7.96 -41.05
C ASP A 297 -7.32 -9.51 -41.16
N GLY A 298 -7.31 -10.06 -42.38
CA GLY A 298 -7.47 -11.50 -42.62
C GLY A 298 -6.23 -12.36 -42.31
N GLU A 299 -6.38 -13.70 -42.32
CA GLU A 299 -5.28 -14.67 -42.07
C GLU A 299 -4.20 -14.68 -43.18
N ASP A 300 -4.50 -14.15 -44.37
CA ASP A 300 -3.58 -14.07 -45.53
C ASP A 300 -3.88 -12.81 -46.38
N PRO A 301 -3.70 -11.59 -45.82
CA PRO A 301 -4.01 -10.37 -46.54
C PRO A 301 -2.93 -10.12 -47.59
N GLU A 302 -3.31 -9.84 -48.85
CA GLU A 302 -2.34 -9.45 -49.88
C GLU A 302 -1.57 -8.20 -49.39
N GLU A 303 -0.25 -8.34 -49.22
CA GLU A 303 0.61 -7.29 -48.61
C GLU A 303 0.56 -5.94 -49.36
N ASP A 304 0.16 -5.96 -50.63
CA ASP A 304 0.09 -4.78 -51.52
C ASP A 304 -1.31 -4.14 -51.61
N LEU A 305 -2.32 -4.65 -50.89
CA LEU A 305 -3.64 -4.01 -50.84
C LEU A 305 -3.57 -2.72 -50.00
N GLU A 306 -3.96 -1.61 -50.61
CA GLU A 306 -4.14 -0.33 -49.91
C GLU A 306 -5.55 -0.25 -49.32
N PRO A 307 -5.72 0.44 -48.17
CA PRO A 307 -7.04 0.61 -47.56
C PRO A 307 -7.99 1.39 -48.48
N ALA A 308 -9.30 1.13 -48.33
CA ALA A 308 -10.34 1.88 -49.01
C ALA A 308 -10.27 3.39 -48.68
N GLU A 309 -10.76 4.22 -49.61
CA GLU A 309 -10.66 5.68 -49.49
C GLU A 309 -11.31 6.19 -48.19
N GLY A 310 -10.51 6.82 -47.33
CA GLY A 310 -10.95 7.37 -46.05
C GLY A 310 -10.86 6.40 -44.86
N LEU A 311 -10.46 5.15 -45.07
CA LEU A 311 -10.21 4.18 -44.01
C LEU A 311 -8.73 4.05 -43.67
N SER A 312 -8.45 3.64 -42.44
CA SER A 312 -7.11 3.40 -41.91
C SER A 312 -6.70 1.95 -42.10
N ASP A 313 -5.44 1.72 -42.44
CA ASP A 313 -4.87 0.38 -42.59
C ASP A 313 -4.62 -0.26 -41.22
N PRO A 314 -5.35 -1.31 -40.80
CA PRO A 314 -5.20 -1.92 -39.48
C PRO A 314 -3.79 -2.44 -39.22
N ARG A 315 -3.05 -2.83 -40.26
CA ARG A 315 -1.67 -3.36 -40.15
C ARG A 315 -0.66 -2.30 -39.70
N LYS A 316 -1.01 -1.01 -39.84
CA LYS A 316 -0.20 0.13 -39.41
C LYS A 316 -0.63 0.67 -38.04
N LEU A 317 -1.74 0.16 -37.49
CA LEU A 317 -2.25 0.56 -36.19
C LEU A 317 -1.68 -0.33 -35.08
N THR A 318 -1.52 0.26 -33.90
CA THR A 318 -1.12 -0.47 -32.70
C THR A 318 -2.35 -0.71 -31.84
N GLN A 319 -2.75 -1.97 -31.69
CA GLN A 319 -3.79 -2.33 -30.74
C GLN A 319 -3.28 -2.14 -29.30
N THR A 320 -4.02 -1.38 -28.51
CA THR A 320 -3.74 -1.14 -27.09
C THR A 320 -5.02 -1.19 -26.24
N ILE A 321 -4.87 -0.94 -24.95
CA ILE A 321 -5.99 -0.71 -24.03
C ILE A 321 -5.89 0.69 -23.50
N LEU A 322 -6.97 1.45 -23.65
CA LEU A 322 -7.11 2.74 -22.99
C LEU A 322 -8.07 2.63 -21.82
N TRP A 323 -7.92 3.53 -20.86
CA TRP A 323 -8.81 3.65 -19.70
C TRP A 323 -9.57 4.97 -19.81
N THR A 324 -10.88 4.87 -19.73
CA THR A 324 -11.80 6.01 -19.63
C THR A 324 -12.49 5.99 -18.27
N ALA A 325 -13.02 7.14 -17.88
CA ALA A 325 -13.82 7.24 -16.67
C ALA A 325 -15.31 7.05 -17.00
N GLU A 326 -15.95 6.10 -16.33
CA GLU A 326 -17.40 5.90 -16.37
C GLU A 326 -18.01 6.48 -15.09
N VAL A 327 -19.17 7.12 -15.21
CA VAL A 327 -19.88 7.72 -14.07
C VAL A 327 -21.15 6.93 -13.82
N GLU A 328 -21.21 6.28 -12.67
CA GLU A 328 -22.43 5.68 -12.14
C GLU A 328 -23.15 6.70 -11.25
N TRP A 329 -24.41 7.02 -11.57
CA TRP A 329 -25.20 7.95 -10.79
C TRP A 329 -26.04 7.24 -9.72
N TRP A 330 -26.09 7.83 -8.53
CA TRP A 330 -26.83 7.33 -7.38
C TRP A 330 -27.73 8.43 -6.80
N HIS A 331 -28.93 8.06 -6.36
CA HIS A 331 -29.90 8.92 -5.69
C HIS A 331 -30.00 8.54 -4.22
N ASN A 332 -29.84 9.49 -3.30
CA ASN A 332 -29.78 9.19 -1.85
C ASN A 332 -31.13 9.32 -1.10
N ASP A 333 -32.18 9.82 -1.74
CA ASP A 333 -33.52 9.97 -1.14
C ASP A 333 -34.63 9.82 -2.18
N THR A 334 -34.94 8.58 -2.56
CA THR A 334 -35.97 8.32 -3.59
C THR A 334 -37.37 8.80 -3.21
N ASP A 335 -37.67 8.90 -1.90
CA ASP A 335 -38.98 9.30 -1.40
C ASP A 335 -39.23 10.80 -1.59
N ALA A 336 -38.18 11.63 -1.44
CA ALA A 336 -38.27 13.07 -1.65
C ALA A 336 -38.78 13.46 -3.04
N GLU A 337 -38.45 12.65 -4.06
CA GLU A 337 -38.84 12.89 -5.46
C GLU A 337 -39.87 11.89 -6.01
N ASN A 338 -40.46 11.05 -5.13
CA ASN A 338 -41.41 9.99 -5.52
C ASN A 338 -40.87 9.02 -6.59
N LEU A 339 -39.56 8.77 -6.58
CA LEU A 339 -38.92 7.82 -7.48
C LEU A 339 -39.23 6.40 -7.04
N ARG A 340 -39.37 5.49 -8.00
CA ARG A 340 -39.67 4.08 -7.74
C ARG A 340 -38.71 3.20 -8.51
N TYR A 341 -38.52 1.97 -8.03
CA TYR A 341 -37.80 0.99 -8.84
C TYR A 341 -38.56 0.67 -10.11
N ARG A 342 -37.82 0.67 -11.22
CA ARG A 342 -38.32 0.21 -12.50
C ARG A 342 -38.85 -1.21 -12.34
N THR A 343 -40.11 -1.42 -12.72
CA THR A 343 -40.64 -2.78 -12.80
C THR A 343 -39.99 -3.48 -14.00
N TYR A 344 -39.13 -4.46 -13.72
CA TYR A 344 -38.51 -5.30 -14.73
C TYR A 344 -39.62 -6.16 -15.38
N ARG A 345 -40.30 -5.60 -16.39
CA ARG A 345 -41.19 -6.36 -17.24
C ARG A 345 -40.29 -7.16 -18.16
N SER A 346 -40.13 -8.46 -17.90
CA SER A 346 -39.45 -9.37 -18.82
C SER A 346 -40.20 -9.38 -20.16
N HIS A 347 -39.88 -8.44 -21.04
CA HIS A 347 -40.20 -8.56 -22.45
C HIS A 347 -39.16 -9.51 -23.02
N SER A 348 -39.50 -10.79 -23.05
CA SER A 348 -38.93 -11.72 -24.03
C SER A 348 -39.49 -11.36 -25.40
N GLU A 349 -39.14 -10.18 -25.91
CA GLU A 349 -39.23 -9.93 -27.35
C GLU A 349 -37.96 -10.52 -27.94
N SER A 350 -38.10 -11.73 -28.46
CA SER A 350 -37.15 -12.33 -29.38
C SER A 350 -37.02 -11.41 -30.60
N VAL A 351 -36.00 -10.56 -30.60
CA VAL A 351 -35.58 -9.78 -31.76
C VAL A 351 -34.77 -10.72 -32.65
N ASP A 352 -35.19 -10.80 -33.91
CA ASP A 352 -34.74 -11.77 -34.90
C ASP A 352 -33.36 -11.38 -35.47
N GLY A 353 -32.39 -12.30 -35.39
CA GLY A 353 -31.47 -12.61 -36.49
C GLY A 353 -30.23 -11.76 -36.78
N THR A 354 -29.96 -10.62 -36.12
CA THR A 354 -28.73 -9.83 -36.40
C THR A 354 -28.02 -9.27 -35.16
N GLN A 355 -28.61 -9.36 -33.97
CA GLN A 355 -27.96 -8.98 -32.70
C GLN A 355 -27.02 -10.05 -32.14
N GLY A 356 -27.13 -11.30 -32.62
CA GLY A 356 -26.37 -12.43 -32.06
C GLY A 356 -24.86 -12.34 -32.29
N SER A 357 -24.40 -11.81 -33.44
CA SER A 357 -22.97 -11.63 -33.70
C SER A 357 -22.38 -10.54 -32.82
N ASP A 358 -23.06 -9.39 -32.73
CA ASP A 358 -22.52 -8.21 -32.06
C ASP A 358 -22.52 -8.39 -30.53
N GLU A 359 -23.54 -9.07 -29.99
CA GLU A 359 -23.61 -9.44 -28.56
C GLU A 359 -22.59 -10.52 -28.19
N GLU A 360 -22.36 -11.53 -29.06
CA GLU A 360 -21.30 -12.52 -28.84
C GLU A 360 -19.92 -11.88 -28.93
N GLU A 361 -19.67 -11.01 -29.91
CA GLU A 361 -18.41 -10.27 -30.06
C GLU A 361 -18.16 -9.31 -28.89
N GLU A 362 -19.19 -8.63 -28.39
CA GLU A 362 -19.09 -7.81 -27.18
C GLU A 362 -18.83 -8.65 -25.93
N ALA A 363 -19.52 -9.78 -25.77
CA ALA A 363 -19.28 -10.71 -24.66
C ALA A 363 -17.85 -11.27 -24.69
N GLU A 364 -17.34 -11.63 -25.86
CA GLU A 364 -15.95 -12.04 -26.03
C GLU A 364 -14.96 -10.91 -25.71
N ARG A 365 -15.24 -9.67 -26.14
CA ARG A 365 -14.44 -8.49 -25.78
C ARG A 365 -14.39 -8.30 -24.27
N GLN A 366 -15.54 -8.38 -23.59
CA GLN A 366 -15.62 -8.29 -22.13
C GLN A 366 -14.87 -9.44 -21.43
N ALA A 367 -14.95 -10.66 -21.95
CA ALA A 367 -14.19 -11.81 -21.42
C ALA A 367 -12.66 -11.64 -21.59
N ARG A 368 -12.22 -11.10 -22.74
CA ARG A 368 -10.82 -10.75 -22.99
C ARG A 368 -10.36 -9.63 -22.05
N GLN A 369 -11.19 -8.64 -21.79
CA GLN A 369 -10.92 -7.55 -20.85
C GLN A 369 -10.77 -8.08 -19.41
N MET A 370 -11.75 -8.84 -18.93
CA MET A 370 -11.71 -9.50 -17.61
C MET A 370 -10.43 -10.32 -17.44
N THR A 371 -10.06 -11.08 -18.46
CA THR A 371 -8.83 -11.87 -18.47
C THR A 371 -7.58 -11.02 -18.23
N ARG A 372 -7.46 -9.89 -18.94
CA ARG A 372 -6.29 -9.02 -18.85
C ARG A 372 -6.23 -8.34 -17.48
N ALA A 373 -7.38 -7.89 -16.97
CA ALA A 373 -7.49 -7.33 -15.61
C ALA A 373 -7.02 -8.36 -14.57
N LEU A 374 -7.56 -9.57 -14.58
CA LEU A 374 -7.16 -10.65 -13.65
C LEU A 374 -5.69 -11.04 -13.76
N ASN A 375 -5.12 -11.06 -14.97
CA ASN A 375 -3.69 -11.29 -15.17
C ASN A 375 -2.84 -10.19 -14.50
N LEU A 376 -3.27 -8.93 -14.58
CA LEU A 376 -2.57 -7.82 -13.96
C LEU A 376 -2.66 -7.87 -12.43
N LEU A 377 -3.82 -8.28 -11.90
CA LEU A 377 -3.98 -8.56 -10.47
C LEU A 377 -3.03 -9.68 -10.03
N ALA A 378 -2.90 -10.74 -10.83
CA ALA A 378 -2.01 -11.86 -10.55
C ALA A 378 -0.53 -11.45 -10.57
N GLU A 379 -0.12 -10.56 -11.48
CA GLU A 379 1.22 -9.97 -11.52
C GLU A 379 1.49 -9.10 -10.27
N ALA A 380 0.53 -8.26 -9.86
CA ALA A 380 0.62 -7.48 -8.62
C ALA A 380 0.75 -8.39 -7.39
N ALA A 381 -0.09 -9.43 -7.30
CA ALA A 381 -0.05 -10.41 -6.23
C ALA A 381 1.29 -11.18 -6.20
N GLN A 382 1.81 -11.55 -7.36
CA GLN A 382 3.11 -12.23 -7.46
C GLN A 382 4.25 -11.38 -6.92
N THR A 383 4.26 -10.06 -7.19
CA THR A 383 5.29 -9.15 -6.64
C THR A 383 5.29 -9.19 -5.11
N VAL A 384 4.13 -9.01 -4.49
CA VAL A 384 3.98 -9.01 -3.03
C VAL A 384 4.32 -10.38 -2.43
N ARG A 385 3.88 -11.46 -3.06
CA ARG A 385 4.21 -12.83 -2.64
C ARG A 385 5.71 -13.09 -2.67
N ARG A 386 6.39 -12.71 -3.76
CA ARG A 386 7.84 -12.89 -3.90
C ARG A 386 8.62 -12.04 -2.90
N GLU A 387 8.15 -10.84 -2.58
CA GLU A 387 8.75 -10.03 -1.50
C GLU A 387 8.64 -10.73 -0.14
N LYS A 388 7.46 -11.26 0.20
CA LYS A 388 7.27 -12.06 1.41
C LYS A 388 8.18 -13.28 1.44
N VAL A 389 8.31 -13.99 0.32
CA VAL A 389 9.20 -15.15 0.19
C VAL A 389 10.65 -14.73 0.39
N ARG A 390 11.13 -13.63 -0.22
CA ARG A 390 12.48 -13.10 0.00
C ARG A 390 12.71 -12.73 1.47
N GLU A 391 11.75 -12.08 2.13
CA GLU A 391 11.82 -11.73 3.56
C GLU A 391 12.05 -12.96 4.44
N VAL A 392 11.31 -14.05 4.16
CA VAL A 392 11.46 -15.32 4.87
C VAL A 392 12.83 -15.95 4.59
N LEU A 393 13.26 -15.98 3.32
CA LEU A 393 14.49 -16.64 2.88
C LEU A 393 15.78 -15.90 3.26
N ALA A 394 15.70 -14.59 3.54
CA ALA A 394 16.81 -13.78 4.02
C ALA A 394 17.22 -14.13 5.47
N ARG A 395 16.40 -14.87 6.21
CA ARG A 395 16.68 -15.28 7.59
C ARG A 395 17.77 -16.35 7.65
N LYS A 396 18.54 -16.35 8.75
CA LYS A 396 19.55 -17.38 9.02
C LYS A 396 18.96 -18.68 9.56
N THR A 397 17.81 -18.58 10.23
CA THR A 397 17.10 -19.68 10.91
C THR A 397 15.62 -19.59 10.58
N LEU A 398 14.94 -20.72 10.62
CA LEU A 398 13.49 -20.75 10.39
C LEU A 398 12.75 -20.06 11.55
N PRO A 399 11.57 -19.45 11.31
CA PRO A 399 10.74 -18.98 12.41
C PRO A 399 10.46 -20.10 13.42
N LYS A 400 10.42 -19.77 14.70
CA LYS A 400 10.27 -20.75 15.77
C LYS A 400 8.98 -21.57 15.56
N GLY A 401 9.10 -22.90 15.55
CA GLY A 401 7.98 -23.82 15.42
C GLY A 401 7.58 -24.18 13.99
N THR A 402 8.22 -23.62 12.95
CA THR A 402 7.83 -23.89 11.55
C THR A 402 8.58 -25.06 10.91
N SER A 403 9.62 -25.60 11.54
CA SER A 403 10.50 -26.62 10.93
C SER A 403 9.73 -27.88 10.48
N SER A 404 8.69 -28.29 11.22
CA SER A 404 7.85 -29.44 10.83
C SER A 404 6.99 -29.14 9.60
N ALA A 405 6.39 -27.95 9.54
CA ALA A 405 5.61 -27.51 8.39
C ALA A 405 6.48 -27.39 7.12
N VAL A 406 7.68 -26.82 7.26
CA VAL A 406 8.66 -26.72 6.17
C VAL A 406 9.09 -28.11 5.69
N ALA A 407 9.45 -29.03 6.59
CA ALA A 407 9.83 -30.38 6.23
C ALA A 407 8.70 -31.14 5.51
N LYS A 408 7.46 -30.98 6.00
CA LYS A 408 6.26 -31.54 5.36
C LYS A 408 6.06 -30.96 3.96
N PHE A 409 6.17 -29.65 3.80
CA PHE A 409 6.03 -28.98 2.50
C PHE A 409 7.07 -29.43 1.48
N LEU A 410 8.34 -29.52 1.90
CA LEU A 410 9.43 -30.06 1.08
C LEU A 410 9.13 -31.50 0.65
N ALA A 411 8.80 -32.38 1.59
CA ALA A 411 8.53 -33.79 1.31
C ALA A 411 7.33 -33.97 0.37
N MET A 412 6.24 -33.23 0.61
CA MET A 412 5.05 -33.27 -0.25
C MET A 412 5.36 -32.76 -1.66
N THR A 413 6.14 -31.68 -1.80
CA THR A 413 6.52 -31.16 -3.12
C THR A 413 7.40 -32.16 -3.86
N MET A 414 8.40 -32.74 -3.20
CA MET A 414 9.26 -33.76 -3.79
C MET A 414 8.49 -35.02 -4.21
N TRP A 415 7.42 -35.38 -3.50
CA TRP A 415 6.64 -36.58 -3.80
C TRP A 415 5.60 -36.36 -4.90
N PHE A 416 4.81 -35.29 -4.79
CA PHE A 416 3.65 -35.06 -5.66
C PHE A 416 3.92 -34.10 -6.81
N ASN A 417 4.93 -33.22 -6.70
CA ASN A 417 5.19 -32.10 -7.61
C ASN A 417 6.68 -31.97 -7.98
N HIS A 418 7.37 -33.10 -8.14
CA HIS A 418 8.81 -33.13 -8.43
C HIS A 418 9.18 -32.50 -9.78
N ASP A 419 8.23 -32.38 -10.69
CA ASP A 419 8.36 -31.72 -11.98
C ASP A 419 8.50 -30.19 -11.87
N LEU A 420 8.09 -29.58 -10.76
CA LEU A 420 8.29 -28.15 -10.51
C LEU A 420 9.78 -27.75 -10.49
N TYR A 421 10.67 -28.67 -10.11
CA TYR A 421 12.10 -28.42 -10.06
C TYR A 421 12.75 -28.26 -11.45
N LYS A 422 12.04 -28.61 -12.53
CA LYS A 422 12.54 -28.54 -13.92
C LYS A 422 11.78 -27.54 -14.81
N ILE A 423 10.89 -26.71 -14.25
CA ILE A 423 10.16 -25.73 -15.06
C ILE A 423 11.15 -24.75 -15.72
N SER A 424 11.06 -24.67 -17.05
CA SER A 424 11.87 -23.80 -17.88
C SER A 424 11.03 -23.34 -19.07
N ARG A 425 10.14 -22.38 -18.84
CA ARG A 425 9.31 -21.73 -19.86
C ARG A 425 9.60 -20.23 -19.91
N GLN A 426 9.21 -19.56 -20.99
CA GLN A 426 9.40 -18.11 -21.14
C GLN A 426 8.75 -17.32 -20.00
N ALA A 427 7.56 -17.75 -19.55
CA ALA A 427 6.82 -17.12 -18.45
C ALA A 427 7.39 -17.39 -17.04
N GLY A 428 8.39 -18.26 -16.89
CA GLY A 428 8.96 -18.61 -15.59
C GLY A 428 9.95 -19.77 -15.65
N SER A 429 11.09 -19.60 -14.99
CA SER A 429 12.10 -20.65 -14.82
C SER A 429 12.41 -20.83 -13.35
N THR A 430 12.29 -22.06 -12.86
CA THR A 430 12.58 -22.39 -11.46
C THR A 430 14.00 -21.98 -11.07
N LYS A 431 14.97 -22.18 -11.97
CA LYS A 431 16.38 -21.84 -11.72
C LYS A 431 16.58 -20.33 -11.59
N LYS A 432 16.04 -19.55 -12.53
CA LYS A 432 16.13 -18.09 -12.50
C LYS A 432 15.43 -17.50 -11.28
N ILE A 433 14.23 -17.98 -10.97
CA ILE A 433 13.48 -17.52 -9.79
C ILE A 433 14.24 -17.89 -8.51
N ALA A 434 14.84 -19.07 -8.41
CA ALA A 434 15.63 -19.45 -7.24
C ALA A 434 16.86 -18.52 -7.06
N GLU A 435 17.55 -18.19 -8.15
CA GLU A 435 18.65 -17.21 -8.15
C GLU A 435 18.16 -15.81 -7.71
N GLU A 436 17.02 -15.35 -8.23
CA GLU A 436 16.41 -14.06 -7.86
C GLU A 436 15.93 -14.01 -6.39
N LEU A 437 15.44 -15.12 -5.84
CA LEU A 437 14.95 -15.19 -4.47
C LEU A 437 16.11 -15.24 -3.46
N LEU A 438 17.23 -15.88 -3.82
CA LEU A 438 18.41 -15.97 -2.96
C LEU A 438 19.38 -14.81 -3.14
N GLY A 439 19.38 -14.16 -4.31
CA GLY A 439 20.35 -13.13 -4.69
C GLY A 439 21.74 -13.68 -5.06
N GLU A 440 21.87 -14.99 -5.16
CA GLU A 440 23.09 -15.72 -5.49
C GLU A 440 22.74 -17.08 -6.13
N ASN A 441 23.73 -17.79 -6.66
CA ASN A 441 23.49 -19.11 -7.24
C ASN A 441 23.06 -20.12 -6.14
N PRO A 442 21.93 -20.85 -6.29
CA PRO A 442 21.45 -21.76 -5.26
C PRO A 442 22.42 -22.89 -4.90
N MET A 443 23.23 -23.36 -5.85
CA MET A 443 24.20 -24.44 -5.60
C MET A 443 25.42 -23.94 -4.84
N GLU A 444 25.84 -22.70 -5.07
CA GLU A 444 26.87 -22.03 -4.26
C GLU A 444 26.35 -21.74 -2.85
N ALA A 445 25.12 -21.22 -2.74
CA ALA A 445 24.45 -20.93 -1.48
C ALA A 445 24.35 -22.17 -0.58
N VAL A 446 23.92 -23.32 -1.12
CA VAL A 446 23.78 -24.55 -0.34
C VAL A 446 25.15 -25.15 0.04
N ALA A 447 26.16 -25.03 -0.83
CA ALA A 447 27.51 -25.51 -0.55
C ALA A 447 28.17 -24.72 0.60
N ALA A 448 27.89 -23.42 0.69
CA ALA A 448 28.37 -22.55 1.77
C ALA A 448 27.52 -22.65 3.06
N ALA A 449 26.26 -23.06 2.95
CA ALA A 449 25.32 -23.10 4.06
C ALA A 449 25.59 -24.27 5.03
N THR A 450 25.30 -24.06 6.31
CA THR A 450 25.34 -25.10 7.34
C THR A 450 24.08 -25.05 8.20
N GLY A 451 23.73 -26.17 8.83
CA GLY A 451 22.57 -26.27 9.73
C GLY A 451 21.26 -25.85 9.07
N GLU A 452 20.45 -25.05 9.77
CA GLU A 452 19.14 -24.59 9.27
C GLU A 452 19.23 -23.73 8.01
N ARG A 453 20.35 -23.03 7.77
CA ARG A 453 20.49 -22.24 6.54
C ARG A 453 20.45 -23.11 5.30
N ALA A 454 21.00 -24.33 5.34
CA ALA A 454 20.94 -25.26 4.22
C ALA A 454 19.49 -25.71 3.92
N LEU A 455 18.67 -25.87 4.97
CA LEU A 455 17.23 -26.14 4.82
C LEU A 455 16.48 -24.95 4.20
N ILE A 456 16.84 -23.72 4.56
CA ILE A 456 16.26 -22.51 3.96
C ILE A 456 16.61 -22.41 2.47
N VAL A 457 17.85 -22.76 2.08
CA VAL A 457 18.22 -22.78 0.65
C VAL A 457 17.43 -23.86 -0.10
N ALA A 458 17.24 -25.05 0.48
CA ALA A 458 16.39 -26.09 -0.12
C ALA A 458 14.92 -25.64 -0.23
N LEU A 459 14.41 -24.92 0.77
CA LEU A 459 13.09 -24.31 0.75
C LEU A 459 12.98 -23.26 -0.36
N ALA A 460 13.99 -22.41 -0.55
CA ALA A 460 14.02 -21.41 -1.61
C ALA A 460 13.87 -22.03 -3.00
N ILE A 461 14.60 -23.12 -3.29
CA ILE A 461 14.50 -23.84 -4.57
C ILE A 461 13.10 -24.41 -4.77
N THR A 462 12.51 -24.96 -3.70
CA THR A 462 11.16 -25.53 -3.74
C THR A 462 10.10 -24.45 -3.97
N MET A 463 10.17 -23.34 -3.24
CA MET A 463 9.30 -22.19 -3.43
C MET A 463 9.44 -21.59 -4.84
N ALA A 464 10.66 -21.52 -5.38
CA ALA A 464 10.90 -21.06 -6.74
C ALA A 464 10.20 -21.92 -7.79
N GLY A 465 10.11 -23.24 -7.56
CA GLY A 465 9.37 -24.15 -8.44
C GLY A 465 7.87 -23.87 -8.44
N HIS A 466 7.29 -23.62 -7.26
CA HIS A 466 5.88 -23.22 -7.13
C HIS A 466 5.62 -21.83 -7.70
N GLU A 467 6.52 -20.87 -7.49
CA GLU A 467 6.44 -19.54 -8.12
C GLU A 467 6.53 -19.61 -9.65
N ALA A 468 7.35 -20.52 -10.19
CA ALA A 468 7.40 -20.77 -11.62
C ALA A 468 6.10 -21.39 -12.15
N ASP A 469 5.34 -22.09 -11.30
CA ASP A 469 4.02 -22.66 -11.61
C ASP A 469 2.83 -21.74 -11.30
N LEU A 470 3.10 -20.51 -10.87
CA LEU A 470 2.10 -19.44 -10.70
C LEU A 470 2.31 -18.29 -11.70
N PRO A 471 2.12 -18.54 -13.01
CA PRO A 471 2.09 -17.48 -14.01
C PRO A 471 0.84 -16.61 -13.84
N LYS A 472 0.79 -15.47 -14.54
CA LYS A 472 -0.31 -14.51 -14.43
C LYS A 472 -1.70 -15.07 -14.75
N ASP A 473 -1.77 -16.09 -15.58
CA ASP A 473 -3.00 -16.78 -15.99
C ASP A 473 -3.33 -18.00 -15.11
N ALA A 474 -2.61 -18.22 -14.00
CA ALA A 474 -2.80 -19.36 -13.11
C ALA A 474 -4.21 -19.47 -12.52
N TRP A 475 -4.93 -18.35 -12.40
CA TRP A 475 -6.31 -18.28 -11.92
C TRP A 475 -7.29 -19.06 -12.81
N ARG A 476 -6.93 -19.33 -14.07
CA ARG A 476 -7.73 -20.17 -14.98
C ARG A 476 -7.68 -21.67 -14.65
N GLY A 477 -6.62 -22.10 -13.97
CA GLY A 477 -6.28 -23.52 -13.78
C GLY A 477 -6.45 -23.98 -12.33
N GLY A 478 -7.63 -23.73 -11.74
CA GLY A 478 -7.96 -24.18 -10.39
C GLY A 478 -8.00 -25.72 -10.26
N PRO A 479 -8.03 -26.25 -9.02
CA PRO A 479 -8.05 -27.70 -8.76
C PRO A 479 -9.27 -28.42 -9.38
N GLU A 480 -10.32 -27.69 -9.75
CA GLU A 480 -11.46 -28.21 -10.49
C GLU A 480 -11.13 -28.60 -11.94
N TYR A 481 -10.27 -27.81 -12.62
CA TYR A 481 -9.94 -28.00 -14.04
C TYR A 481 -8.69 -28.84 -14.25
N TYR A 482 -7.67 -28.68 -13.38
CA TYR A 482 -6.42 -29.43 -13.43
C TYR A 482 -6.05 -29.92 -12.02
N PRO A 483 -6.60 -31.06 -11.55
CA PRO A 483 -6.53 -31.46 -10.15
C PRO A 483 -5.11 -31.49 -9.56
N SER A 484 -4.12 -32.03 -10.26
CA SER A 484 -2.74 -32.12 -9.75
C SER A 484 -2.01 -30.77 -9.72
N VAL A 485 -2.21 -29.93 -10.74
CA VAL A 485 -1.59 -28.60 -10.86
C VAL A 485 -2.23 -27.63 -9.88
N GLY A 486 -3.56 -27.57 -9.86
CA GLY A 486 -4.32 -26.74 -8.94
C GLY A 486 -4.05 -27.10 -7.47
N GLN A 487 -3.99 -28.40 -7.12
CA GLN A 487 -3.62 -28.81 -5.76
C GLN A 487 -2.19 -28.39 -5.35
N GLY A 488 -1.25 -28.35 -6.30
CA GLY A 488 0.11 -27.85 -6.05
C GLY A 488 0.09 -26.37 -5.68
N ARG A 489 -0.62 -25.56 -6.48
CA ARG A 489 -0.79 -24.12 -6.26
C ARG A 489 -1.50 -23.80 -4.94
N THR A 490 -2.64 -24.44 -4.68
CA THR A 490 -3.39 -24.27 -3.42
C THR A 490 -2.50 -24.61 -2.22
N ARG A 491 -1.82 -25.76 -2.24
CA ARG A 491 -0.93 -26.17 -1.15
C ARG A 491 0.21 -25.18 -0.90
N TYR A 492 0.74 -24.54 -1.95
CA TYR A 492 1.76 -23.52 -1.78
C TYR A 492 1.22 -22.25 -1.12
N LEU A 493 0.07 -21.76 -1.58
CA LEU A 493 -0.58 -20.58 -1.01
C LEU A 493 -1.04 -20.82 0.45
N GLU A 494 -1.58 -21.99 0.75
CA GLU A 494 -1.90 -22.43 2.12
C GLU A 494 -0.65 -22.49 2.99
N PHE A 495 0.44 -23.09 2.48
CA PHE A 495 1.71 -23.15 3.21
C PHE A 495 2.26 -21.76 3.55
N LEU A 496 2.20 -20.80 2.63
CA LEU A 496 2.60 -19.42 2.90
C LEU A 496 1.73 -18.77 3.97
N THR A 497 0.41 -18.99 3.89
CA THR A 497 -0.57 -18.44 4.84
C THR A 497 -0.35 -19.01 6.25
N GLU A 498 -0.34 -20.34 6.38
CA GLU A 498 -0.25 -21.03 7.66
C GLU A 498 1.14 -20.93 8.32
N THR A 499 2.21 -20.90 7.52
CA THR A 499 3.59 -20.98 8.04
C THR A 499 4.24 -19.61 8.20
N PHE A 500 3.90 -18.66 7.34
CA PHE A 500 4.57 -17.35 7.28
C PHE A 500 3.63 -16.16 7.42
N ASP A 501 2.36 -16.40 7.77
CA ASP A 501 1.35 -15.34 7.99
C ASP A 501 1.20 -14.44 6.76
N TYR A 502 1.13 -15.07 5.58
CA TYR A 502 0.86 -14.41 4.31
C TYR A 502 -0.67 -14.28 4.11
N VAL A 503 -1.14 -13.12 3.67
CA VAL A 503 -2.55 -12.88 3.40
C VAL A 503 -2.77 -12.93 1.88
N LEU A 504 -3.67 -13.80 1.43
CA LEU A 504 -3.98 -13.94 0.00
C LEU A 504 -4.73 -12.72 -0.55
N SER A 505 -4.31 -12.24 -1.72
CA SER A 505 -5.12 -11.37 -2.58
C SER A 505 -6.36 -12.08 -3.14
N ASP A 506 -7.31 -11.35 -3.71
CA ASP A 506 -8.54 -11.97 -4.24
C ASP A 506 -8.26 -12.89 -5.43
N VAL A 507 -7.33 -12.52 -6.33
CA VAL A 507 -6.92 -13.41 -7.43
C VAL A 507 -6.21 -14.67 -6.93
N GLU A 508 -5.47 -14.61 -5.81
CA GLU A 508 -4.88 -15.79 -5.18
C GLU A 508 -5.92 -16.65 -4.47
N LYS A 509 -6.98 -16.06 -3.92
CA LYS A 509 -8.14 -16.82 -3.39
C LYS A 509 -8.86 -17.58 -4.51
N VAL A 510 -8.93 -17.00 -5.71
CA VAL A 510 -9.43 -17.68 -6.91
C VAL A 510 -8.52 -18.86 -7.27
N ILE A 511 -7.20 -18.66 -7.32
CA ILE A 511 -6.24 -19.75 -7.57
C ILE A 511 -6.37 -20.87 -6.51
N ALA A 512 -6.57 -20.50 -5.24
CA ALA A 512 -6.75 -21.45 -4.15
C ALA A 512 -8.11 -22.16 -4.17
N GLY A 513 -9.08 -21.69 -4.96
CA GLY A 513 -10.45 -22.25 -5.04
C GLY A 513 -11.38 -21.81 -3.91
N THR A 514 -11.06 -20.71 -3.21
CA THR A 514 -11.87 -20.16 -2.09
C THR A 514 -12.77 -19.00 -2.51
N MET A 515 -12.62 -18.52 -3.74
CA MET A 515 -13.38 -17.42 -4.36
C MET A 515 -13.52 -17.71 -5.86
N THR A 516 -14.53 -17.17 -6.53
CA THR A 516 -14.66 -17.27 -7.99
C THR A 516 -14.20 -15.98 -8.67
N ALA A 517 -13.79 -16.06 -9.94
CA ALA A 517 -13.26 -14.90 -10.67
C ALA A 517 -14.32 -13.79 -10.83
N GLU A 518 -15.59 -14.16 -10.95
CA GLU A 518 -16.72 -13.24 -11.12
C GLU A 518 -17.01 -12.41 -9.86
N GLN A 519 -16.49 -12.84 -8.70
CA GLN A 519 -16.64 -12.12 -7.44
C GLN A 519 -15.59 -11.00 -7.27
N ILE A 520 -14.58 -10.93 -8.14
CA ILE A 520 -13.56 -9.88 -8.09
C ILE A 520 -14.11 -8.63 -8.76
N ASP A 521 -14.15 -7.53 -8.01
CA ASP A 521 -14.45 -6.23 -8.58
C ASP A 521 -13.24 -5.73 -9.38
N ILE A 522 -13.36 -5.78 -10.71
CA ILE A 522 -12.36 -5.30 -11.66
C ILE A 522 -12.62 -3.85 -12.13
N SER A 523 -13.74 -3.24 -11.70
CA SER A 523 -14.19 -1.90 -12.12
C SER A 523 -13.41 -0.76 -11.48
#